data_AF-A0A5J6VQM4-F1
#
_entry.id   AF-A0A5J6VQM4-F1
#
_cell.length_a   1.000
_cell.length_b   1.000
_cell.length_c   1.000
_cell.angle_alpha   90.00
_cell.angle_beta   90.00
_cell.angle_gamma   90.00
#
_symmetry.space_group_name_H-M   'P 1'
#
loop_
_entity.id
_entity.type
_entity.pdbx_description
1 polymer ?
#
loop_
_entity_poly.entity_id
_entity_poly.type
_entity_poly.pdbx_seq_one_letter_code
_entity_poly.pdbx_strand_id
1 'polypeptide(L)'
;MSRAMFLRIFIGLFGIVFIVLTFWLSAHFHLSTSTKLVIILAFALATFFAEVIIAIDNLEKRLKNAFPSLELSLKDQIAVNETIKLYNKLKRSHTGISTRIALADFEKIHHVLYQAEKGGDFVFHDIYSSSMILLAALEPGQSFKVVSNLTKRFYWKSGRDMTEHAKLNYRQAKRGIHIERIFILNTKDELSEIKEIMAEQKENNIDVSYAFRGDLDKMLPYASFAISVEQTTGIISHREDSLGKVTITSNDEIITDLATKFDDIKRQSIKLGSEIYQA
;
A
#
# COMPACT_ATOMS: atom_id res chain seq x y z
N MET A 1 34.30 11.55 -5.71
CA MET A 1 35.13 10.40 -5.31
C MET A 1 34.30 9.51 -4.38
N SER A 2 34.18 8.20 -4.62
CA SER A 2 33.34 7.34 -3.77
C SER A 2 33.93 7.19 -2.38
N ARG A 3 33.11 7.04 -1.33
CA ARG A 3 33.59 6.82 0.06
C ARG A 3 34.57 5.65 0.16
N ALA A 4 34.34 4.60 -0.63
CA ALA A 4 35.25 3.46 -0.74
C ALA A 4 36.60 3.84 -1.35
N MET A 5 36.62 4.63 -2.42
CA MET A 5 37.86 5.10 -3.05
C MET A 5 38.66 6.01 -2.10
N PHE A 6 37.98 6.87 -1.33
CA PHE A 6 38.63 7.70 -0.30
C PHE A 6 39.26 6.83 0.80
N LEU A 7 38.52 5.83 1.29
CA LEU A 7 39.02 4.91 2.33
C LEU A 7 40.23 4.12 1.85
N ARG A 8 40.24 3.66 0.60
CA ARG A 8 41.39 2.96 -0.02
C ARG A 8 42.64 3.83 -0.07
N ILE A 9 42.50 5.07 -0.52
CA ILE A 9 43.62 6.02 -0.57
C ILE A 9 44.11 6.34 0.85
N PHE A 10 43.18 6.49 1.81
CA PHE A 10 43.51 6.74 3.21
C PHE A 10 44.27 5.57 3.86
N ILE A 11 43.82 4.33 3.67
CA ILE A 11 44.50 3.11 4.16
C ILE A 11 45.90 2.98 3.54
N GLY A 12 46.02 3.20 2.22
CA GLY A 12 47.31 3.17 1.52
C GLY A 12 48.30 4.21 2.06
N LEU A 13 47.84 5.45 2.29
CA LEU A 13 48.64 6.52 2.88
C LEU A 13 49.08 6.19 4.31
N PHE A 14 48.16 5.70 5.15
CA PHE A 14 48.46 5.31 6.52
C PHE A 14 49.47 4.16 6.57
N GLY A 15 49.40 3.23 5.61
CA GLY A 15 50.37 2.14 5.50
C GLY A 15 51.78 2.58 5.15
N ILE A 16 51.91 3.53 4.23
CA ILE A 16 53.22 4.12 3.92
C ILE A 16 53.79 4.83 5.15
N VAL A 17 52.98 5.64 5.84
CA VAL A 17 53.39 6.33 7.07
C VAL A 17 53.79 5.33 8.16
N PHE A 18 53.06 4.23 8.32
CA PHE A 18 53.34 3.20 9.31
C PHE A 18 54.63 2.43 9.00
N ILE A 19 54.91 2.11 7.73
CA ILE A 19 56.18 1.50 7.31
C ILE A 19 57.34 2.44 7.67
N VAL A 20 57.24 3.72 7.31
CA VAL A 20 58.27 4.74 7.61
C VAL A 20 58.50 4.86 9.13
N LEU A 21 57.44 4.91 9.93
CA LEU A 21 57.52 4.94 11.39
C LEU A 21 58.16 3.68 11.96
N THR A 22 57.86 2.50 11.41
CA THR A 22 58.42 1.22 11.86
C THR A 22 59.94 1.16 11.61
N PHE A 23 60.40 1.66 10.46
CA PHE A 23 61.83 1.78 10.17
C PHE A 23 62.51 2.83 11.06
N TRP A 24 61.86 3.97 11.33
CA TRP A 24 62.36 5.00 12.22
C TRP A 24 62.49 4.51 13.68
N LEU A 25 61.43 3.89 14.22
CA LEU A 25 61.43 3.23 15.54
C LEU A 25 62.48 2.14 15.62
N SER A 26 62.66 1.36 14.55
CA SER A 26 63.69 0.34 14.50
C SER A 26 65.10 0.92 14.56
N ALA A 27 65.35 2.07 13.93
CA ALA A 27 66.65 2.74 13.96
C ALA A 27 66.95 3.31 15.34
N HIS A 28 65.91 3.75 16.07
CA HIS A 28 66.05 4.37 17.39
C HIS A 28 66.09 3.37 18.56
N PHE A 29 65.38 2.24 18.46
CA PHE A 29 65.21 1.26 19.55
C PHE A 29 65.84 -0.11 19.29
N HIS A 30 66.64 -0.27 18.23
CA HIS A 30 67.33 -1.52 17.87
C HIS A 30 66.41 -2.76 17.81
N LEU A 31 65.23 -2.62 17.21
CA LEU A 31 64.28 -3.73 17.06
C LEU A 31 64.92 -4.91 16.30
N SER A 32 64.69 -6.12 16.81
CA SER A 32 65.13 -7.36 16.15
C SER A 32 64.47 -7.52 14.77
N THR A 33 65.13 -8.20 13.85
CA THR A 33 64.59 -8.49 12.50
C THR A 33 63.24 -9.20 12.57
N SER A 34 63.07 -10.12 13.52
CA SER A 34 61.82 -10.84 13.76
C SER A 34 60.68 -9.90 14.16
N THR A 35 60.95 -8.92 15.03
CA THR A 35 59.95 -7.93 15.45
C THR A 35 59.51 -7.05 14.27
N LYS A 36 60.44 -6.63 13.41
CA LYS A 36 60.11 -5.86 12.20
C LYS A 36 59.22 -6.65 11.24
N LEU A 37 59.55 -7.93 11.02
CA LEU A 37 58.77 -8.82 10.16
C LEU A 37 57.34 -8.99 10.69
N VAL A 38 57.17 -9.21 11.99
CA VAL A 38 55.84 -9.36 12.60
C VAL A 38 55.01 -8.08 12.44
N ILE A 39 55.60 -6.90 12.66
CA ILE A 39 54.89 -5.61 12.51
C ILE A 39 54.47 -5.38 11.05
N ILE A 40 55.37 -5.60 10.10
CA ILE A 40 55.09 -5.43 8.66
C ILE A 40 53.99 -6.42 8.22
N LEU A 41 54.09 -7.68 8.65
CA LEU A 41 53.12 -8.72 8.29
C LEU A 41 51.74 -8.42 8.90
N ALA A 42 51.68 -7.97 10.15
CA ALA A 42 50.44 -7.58 10.81
C ALA A 42 49.75 -6.41 10.09
N PHE A 43 50.52 -5.42 9.63
CA PHE A 43 49.97 -4.29 8.88
C PHE A 43 49.50 -4.68 7.48
N ALA A 44 50.28 -5.51 6.77
CA ALA A 44 49.89 -6.06 5.47
C ALA A 44 48.58 -6.86 5.59
N LEU A 45 48.46 -7.67 6.66
CA LEU A 45 47.26 -8.44 6.96
C LEU A 45 46.06 -7.53 7.29
N ALA A 46 46.24 -6.47 8.07
CA ALA A 46 45.19 -5.50 8.37
C ALA A 46 44.70 -4.76 7.11
N THR A 47 45.62 -4.38 6.21
CA THR A 47 45.30 -3.75 4.92
C THR A 47 44.52 -4.71 4.03
N PHE A 48 44.94 -5.98 3.97
CA PHE A 48 44.23 -7.03 3.25
C PHE A 48 42.80 -7.22 3.79
N PHE A 49 42.62 -7.32 5.12
CA PHE A 49 41.30 -7.43 5.73
C PHE A 49 40.41 -6.23 5.42
N ALA A 50 40.95 -5.01 5.44
CA ALA A 50 40.20 -3.82 5.08
C ALA A 50 39.70 -3.86 3.63
N GLU A 51 40.53 -4.30 2.67
CA GLU A 51 40.10 -4.49 1.28
C GLU A 51 39.05 -5.59 1.13
N VAL A 52 39.18 -6.69 1.88
CA VAL A 52 38.17 -7.76 1.90
C VAL A 52 36.83 -7.23 2.40
N ILE A 53 36.82 -6.44 3.48
CA ILE A 53 35.59 -5.82 4.00
C ILE A 53 34.97 -4.87 2.97
N ILE A 54 35.77 -4.00 2.33
CA ILE A 54 35.28 -3.10 1.27
C ILE A 54 34.72 -3.88 0.08
N ALA A 55 35.35 -5.00 -0.29
CA ALA A 55 34.88 -5.86 -1.37
C ALA A 55 33.55 -6.53 -1.01
N ILE A 56 33.40 -7.02 0.23
CA ILE A 56 32.15 -7.59 0.75
C ILE A 56 31.04 -6.55 0.76
N ASP A 57 31.28 -5.34 1.28
CA ASP A 57 30.29 -4.25 1.30
C ASP A 57 29.82 -3.86 -0.11
N ASN A 58 30.76 -3.77 -1.06
CA ASN A 58 30.42 -3.47 -2.45
C ASN A 58 29.64 -4.61 -3.10
N LEU A 59 29.99 -5.87 -2.80
CA LEU A 59 29.26 -7.04 -3.27
C LEU A 59 27.85 -7.06 -2.70
N GLU A 60 27.68 -6.78 -1.41
CA GLU A 60 26.38 -6.69 -0.75
C GLU A 60 25.49 -5.61 -1.41
N LYS A 61 26.03 -4.41 -1.65
CA LYS A 61 25.30 -3.35 -2.37
C LYS A 61 24.88 -3.77 -3.78
N ARG A 62 25.79 -4.41 -4.52
CA ARG A 62 25.48 -4.92 -5.87
C ARG A 62 24.42 -6.01 -5.82
N LEU A 63 24.47 -6.90 -4.82
CA LEU A 63 23.48 -7.94 -4.62
C LEU A 63 22.11 -7.36 -4.25
N LYS A 64 22.03 -6.38 -3.36
CA LYS A 64 20.78 -5.68 -3.02
C LYS A 64 20.16 -4.99 -4.24
N ASN A 65 20.99 -4.33 -5.05
CA ASN A 65 20.52 -3.70 -6.28
C ASN A 65 20.05 -4.72 -7.33
N ALA A 66 20.70 -5.88 -7.42
CA ALA A 66 20.33 -6.94 -8.37
C ALA A 66 19.14 -7.79 -7.89
N PHE A 67 18.95 -7.88 -6.58
CA PHE A 67 17.91 -8.70 -5.94
C PHE A 67 17.20 -7.89 -4.84
N PRO A 68 16.30 -6.96 -5.24
CA PRO A 68 15.57 -6.12 -4.28
C PRO A 68 14.73 -6.93 -3.28
N SER A 69 14.37 -8.17 -3.61
CA SER A 69 13.68 -9.07 -2.69
C SER A 69 14.45 -9.35 -1.41
N LEU A 70 15.78 -9.18 -1.37
CA LEU A 70 16.60 -9.38 -0.16
C LEU A 70 16.24 -8.42 0.98
N GLU A 71 15.54 -7.31 0.71
CA GLU A 71 15.02 -6.40 1.74
C GLU A 71 13.73 -6.90 2.40
N LEU A 72 13.08 -7.91 1.81
CA LEU A 72 11.83 -8.49 2.31
C LEU A 72 12.10 -9.55 3.39
N SER A 73 11.06 -9.93 4.13
CA SER A 73 11.14 -11.07 5.05
C SER A 73 11.49 -12.36 4.29
N LEU A 74 12.10 -13.36 4.96
CA LEU A 74 12.43 -14.64 4.32
C LEU A 74 11.19 -15.29 3.68
N LYS A 75 10.03 -15.16 4.31
CA LYS A 75 8.75 -15.67 3.79
C LYS A 75 8.37 -14.99 2.48
N ASP A 76 8.46 -13.66 2.43
CA ASP A 76 8.11 -12.88 1.24
C ASP A 76 9.12 -13.08 0.11
N GLN A 77 10.40 -13.21 0.46
CA GLN A 77 11.46 -13.59 -0.48
C GLN A 77 11.14 -14.91 -1.19
N ILE A 78 10.73 -15.93 -0.44
CA ILE A 78 10.34 -17.24 -1.00
C ILE A 78 9.16 -17.05 -1.95
N ALA A 79 8.10 -16.35 -1.52
CA ALA A 79 6.91 -16.13 -2.33
C ALA A 79 7.20 -15.37 -3.65
N VAL A 80 7.98 -14.29 -3.60
CA VAL A 80 8.40 -13.53 -4.80
C VAL A 80 9.23 -14.40 -5.74
N ASN A 81 10.19 -15.15 -5.21
CA ASN A 81 11.03 -16.04 -6.01
C ASN A 81 10.23 -17.18 -6.65
N GLU A 82 9.27 -17.76 -5.92
CA GLU A 82 8.33 -18.76 -6.46
C GLU A 82 7.47 -18.19 -7.58
N THR A 83 6.96 -16.97 -7.40
CA THR A 83 6.16 -16.26 -8.41
C THR A 83 6.96 -16.02 -9.69
N ILE A 84 8.20 -15.54 -9.57
CA ILE A 84 9.10 -15.32 -10.72
C ILE A 84 9.40 -16.65 -11.43
N LYS A 85 9.68 -17.72 -10.68
CA LYS A 85 9.91 -19.06 -11.26
C LYS A 85 8.68 -19.55 -12.02
N LEU A 86 7.49 -19.40 -11.45
CA LEU A 86 6.23 -19.81 -12.07
C LEU A 86 5.96 -19.01 -13.36
N TYR A 87 6.09 -17.68 -13.30
CA TYR A 87 5.94 -16.81 -14.47
C TYR A 87 6.88 -17.23 -15.60
N ASN A 88 8.16 -17.46 -15.30
CA ASN A 88 9.14 -17.92 -16.29
C ASN A 88 8.80 -19.28 -16.87
N LYS A 89 8.30 -20.22 -16.05
CA LYS A 89 7.87 -21.54 -16.52
C LYS A 89 6.68 -21.43 -17.48
N LEU A 90 5.66 -20.66 -17.10
CA LEU A 90 4.45 -20.43 -17.90
C LEU A 90 4.77 -19.71 -19.22
N LYS A 91 5.63 -18.68 -19.16
CA LYS A 91 6.14 -17.97 -20.34
C LYS A 91 7.03 -18.83 -21.22
N ARG A 92 7.57 -19.95 -20.77
CA ARG A 92 8.29 -20.89 -21.65
C ARG A 92 7.35 -21.94 -22.23
N SER A 93 6.32 -22.35 -21.48
CA SER A 93 5.50 -23.50 -21.86
C SER A 93 4.41 -23.21 -22.90
N HIS A 94 4.09 -21.95 -23.22
CA HIS A 94 3.26 -21.42 -24.35
C HIS A 94 2.06 -22.22 -24.92
N THR A 95 1.52 -23.24 -24.26
CA THR A 95 0.66 -24.22 -24.95
C THR A 95 -0.85 -24.11 -24.68
N GLY A 96 -1.31 -23.29 -23.72
CA GLY A 96 -2.72 -23.22 -23.32
C GLY A 96 -3.33 -21.82 -23.27
N ILE A 97 -4.61 -21.70 -23.64
CA ILE A 97 -5.41 -20.47 -23.50
C ILE A 97 -5.44 -20.01 -22.04
N SER A 98 -5.60 -20.94 -21.09
CA SER A 98 -5.58 -20.65 -19.64
C SER A 98 -4.25 -20.04 -19.18
N THR A 99 -3.12 -20.52 -19.73
CA THR A 99 -1.79 -19.94 -19.45
C THR A 99 -1.68 -18.52 -19.99
N ARG A 100 -2.17 -18.26 -21.20
CA ARG A 100 -2.17 -16.92 -21.80
C ARG A 100 -3.03 -15.93 -21.00
N ILE A 101 -4.20 -16.37 -20.53
CA ILE A 101 -5.07 -15.56 -19.66
C ILE A 101 -4.35 -15.22 -18.35
N ALA A 102 -3.76 -16.22 -17.68
CA ALA A 102 -3.05 -15.99 -16.42
C ALA A 102 -1.84 -15.04 -16.58
N LEU A 103 -1.08 -15.17 -17.67
CA LEU A 103 0.03 -14.26 -17.96
C LEU A 103 -0.45 -12.82 -18.24
N ALA A 104 -1.56 -12.66 -18.97
CA ALA A 104 -2.15 -11.34 -19.23
C ALA A 104 -2.64 -10.67 -17.94
N ASP A 105 -3.24 -11.43 -17.01
CA ASP A 105 -3.63 -10.89 -15.70
C ASP A 105 -2.42 -10.55 -14.83
N PHE A 106 -1.33 -11.33 -14.89
CA PHE A 106 -0.09 -10.98 -14.20
C PHE A 106 0.51 -9.65 -14.70
N GLU A 107 0.46 -9.39 -16.01
CA GLU A 107 0.89 -8.11 -16.58
C GLU A 107 0.05 -6.92 -16.08
N LYS A 108 -1.27 -7.13 -15.88
CA LYS A 108 -2.12 -6.11 -15.25
C LYS A 108 -1.72 -5.84 -13.80
N ILE A 109 -1.38 -6.87 -13.02
CA ILE A 109 -0.90 -6.69 -11.64
C ILE A 109 0.38 -5.86 -11.63
N HIS A 110 1.32 -6.14 -12.54
CA HIS A 110 2.53 -5.33 -12.67
C HIS A 110 2.21 -3.85 -13.00
N HIS A 111 1.25 -3.61 -13.90
CA HIS A 111 0.79 -2.25 -14.19
C HIS A 111 0.19 -1.55 -12.97
N VAL A 112 -0.64 -2.24 -12.19
CA VAL A 112 -1.22 -1.72 -10.94
C VAL A 112 -0.14 -1.33 -9.94
N LEU A 113 0.86 -2.20 -9.72
CA LEU A 113 1.98 -1.91 -8.82
C LEU A 113 2.79 -0.69 -9.29
N TYR A 114 3.01 -0.58 -10.60
CA TYR A 114 3.71 0.57 -11.18
C TYR A 114 2.95 1.87 -10.98
N GLN A 115 1.62 1.88 -11.21
CA GLN A 115 0.80 3.06 -10.95
C GLN A 115 0.80 3.43 -9.46
N ALA A 116 0.63 2.45 -8.57
CA ALA A 116 0.65 2.68 -7.13
C ALA A 116 1.99 3.28 -6.65
N GLU A 117 3.14 2.82 -7.17
CA GLU A 117 4.46 3.39 -6.84
C GLU A 117 4.61 4.83 -7.33
N LYS A 118 3.97 5.18 -8.45
CA LYS A 118 3.95 6.54 -8.98
C LYS A 118 2.88 7.45 -8.36
N GLY A 119 2.07 6.93 -7.43
CA GLY A 119 0.90 7.66 -6.90
C GLY A 119 -0.18 7.92 -7.95
N GLY A 120 -0.22 7.11 -9.01
CA GLY A 120 -1.20 7.18 -10.09
C GLY A 120 -2.45 6.34 -9.81
N ASP A 121 -3.52 6.64 -10.54
CA ASP A 121 -4.77 5.91 -10.45
C ASP A 121 -4.66 4.51 -11.05
N PHE A 122 -5.34 3.54 -10.43
CA PHE A 122 -5.39 2.18 -10.95
C PHE A 122 -6.74 1.50 -10.70
N VAL A 123 -6.99 0.47 -11.49
CA VAL A 123 -8.19 -0.35 -11.37
C VAL A 123 -7.93 -1.51 -10.42
N PHE A 124 -8.83 -1.71 -9.46
CA PHE A 124 -8.83 -2.85 -8.56
C PHE A 124 -10.16 -3.61 -8.66
N HIS A 125 -10.09 -4.94 -8.54
CA HIS A 125 -11.21 -5.82 -8.87
C HIS A 125 -12.03 -6.30 -7.66
N ASP A 126 -12.08 -5.49 -6.60
CA ASP A 126 -12.87 -5.79 -5.39
C ASP A 126 -13.12 -4.52 -4.55
N ILE A 127 -14.37 -4.02 -4.58
CA ILE A 127 -14.78 -2.85 -3.79
C ILE A 127 -14.74 -3.11 -2.27
N TYR A 128 -15.03 -4.33 -1.83
CA TYR A 128 -15.06 -4.66 -0.41
C TYR A 128 -13.65 -4.72 0.13
N SER A 129 -12.75 -5.44 -0.54
CA SER A 129 -11.35 -5.52 -0.13
C SER A 129 -10.67 -4.15 -0.14
N SER A 130 -10.88 -3.34 -1.18
CA SER A 130 -10.33 -1.97 -1.21
C SER A 130 -10.89 -1.09 -0.09
N SER A 131 -12.20 -1.13 0.14
CA SER A 131 -12.83 -0.35 1.23
C SER A 131 -12.35 -0.80 2.60
N MET A 132 -12.18 -2.11 2.82
CA MET A 132 -11.66 -2.65 4.07
C MET A 132 -10.20 -2.24 4.30
N ILE A 133 -9.36 -2.23 3.25
CA ILE A 133 -7.96 -1.78 3.36
C ILE A 133 -7.90 -0.30 3.77
N LEU A 134 -8.65 0.57 3.08
CA LEU A 134 -8.71 1.99 3.41
C LEU A 134 -9.23 2.21 4.84
N LEU A 135 -10.35 1.60 5.17
CA LEU A 135 -10.98 1.71 6.49
C LEU A 135 -10.10 1.15 7.62
N ALA A 136 -9.30 0.11 7.36
CA ALA A 136 -8.36 -0.45 8.34
C ALA A 136 -7.19 0.50 8.65
N ALA A 137 -6.76 1.29 7.65
CA ALA A 137 -5.67 2.25 7.77
C ALA A 137 -6.04 3.53 8.55
N LEU A 138 -7.34 3.82 8.71
CA LEU A 138 -7.78 5.05 9.37
C LEU A 138 -7.49 5.06 10.88
N GLU A 139 -7.13 6.24 11.40
CA GLU A 139 -6.91 6.50 12.82
C GLU A 139 -8.14 7.16 13.48
N PRO A 140 -8.29 7.07 14.82
CA PRO A 140 -9.35 7.77 15.53
C PRO A 140 -9.37 9.28 15.20
N GLY A 141 -10.55 9.82 14.94
CA GLY A 141 -10.74 11.21 14.50
C GLY A 141 -10.71 11.43 12.99
N GLN A 142 -10.23 10.46 12.20
CA GLN A 142 -10.30 10.52 10.74
C GLN A 142 -11.68 10.10 10.23
N SER A 143 -12.02 10.53 9.01
CA SER A 143 -13.32 10.30 8.39
C SER A 143 -13.29 9.27 7.27
N PHE A 144 -14.39 8.54 7.14
CA PHE A 144 -14.68 7.64 6.02
C PHE A 144 -16.05 7.99 5.45
N LYS A 145 -16.06 8.74 4.34
CA LYS A 145 -17.27 9.24 3.69
C LYS A 145 -17.64 8.33 2.53
N VAL A 146 -18.88 7.85 2.49
CA VAL A 146 -19.32 6.85 1.51
C VAL A 146 -20.66 7.23 0.87
N VAL A 147 -20.68 7.37 -0.46
CA VAL A 147 -21.90 7.36 -1.27
C VAL A 147 -22.07 5.97 -1.85
N SER A 148 -23.13 5.27 -1.42
CA SER A 148 -23.31 3.85 -1.66
C SER A 148 -24.58 3.57 -2.47
N ASN A 149 -24.41 2.88 -3.60
CA ASN A 149 -25.48 2.26 -4.36
C ASN A 149 -25.70 0.77 -3.99
N LEU A 150 -25.04 0.29 -2.92
CA LEU A 150 -25.22 -1.07 -2.39
C LEU A 150 -26.53 -1.18 -1.59
N THR A 151 -27.67 -1.16 -2.29
CA THR A 151 -29.01 -1.10 -1.67
C THR A 151 -29.66 -2.46 -1.44
N LYS A 152 -29.08 -3.54 -1.96
CA LYS A 152 -29.62 -4.88 -1.81
C LYS A 152 -29.08 -5.59 -0.56
N ARG A 153 -29.95 -6.31 0.16
CA ARG A 153 -29.61 -7.05 1.39
C ARG A 153 -28.42 -8.00 1.22
N PHE A 154 -28.31 -8.65 0.07
CA PHE A 154 -27.25 -9.64 -0.17
C PHE A 154 -25.85 -9.02 -0.07
N TYR A 155 -25.67 -7.73 -0.40
CA TYR A 155 -24.40 -7.00 -0.29
C TYR A 155 -23.90 -6.83 1.16
N TRP A 156 -24.78 -7.02 2.13
CA TRP A 156 -24.49 -6.76 3.54
C TRP A 156 -24.60 -8.00 4.42
N LYS A 157 -25.43 -8.98 4.00
CA LYS A 157 -25.81 -10.13 4.83
C LYS A 157 -25.41 -11.48 4.25
N SER A 158 -24.84 -11.54 3.03
CA SER A 158 -24.46 -12.80 2.40
C SER A 158 -22.99 -12.82 2.02
N GLY A 159 -22.28 -13.94 2.27
CA GLY A 159 -20.87 -14.08 1.97
C GLY A 159 -19.93 -13.60 3.09
N ARG A 160 -18.75 -14.25 3.16
CA ARG A 160 -17.76 -14.02 4.23
C ARG A 160 -17.23 -12.58 4.21
N ASP A 161 -16.79 -12.11 3.05
CA ASP A 161 -16.12 -10.79 2.93
C ASP A 161 -17.08 -9.63 3.20
N MET A 162 -18.35 -9.75 2.82
CA MET A 162 -19.40 -8.75 3.10
C MET A 162 -19.73 -8.67 4.60
N THR A 163 -19.75 -9.82 5.27
CA THR A 163 -19.96 -9.91 6.73
C THR A 163 -18.78 -9.31 7.49
N GLU A 164 -17.55 -9.57 7.03
CA GLU A 164 -16.34 -8.97 7.62
C GLU A 164 -16.25 -7.46 7.36
N HIS A 165 -16.66 -6.99 6.17
CA HIS A 165 -16.77 -5.58 5.87
C HIS A 165 -17.72 -4.86 6.85
N ALA A 166 -18.93 -5.39 7.09
CA ALA A 166 -19.85 -4.80 8.07
C ALA A 166 -19.27 -4.78 9.50
N LYS A 167 -18.70 -5.90 9.95
CA LYS A 167 -18.04 -5.98 11.27
C LYS A 167 -16.89 -4.98 11.41
N LEU A 168 -16.10 -4.79 10.37
CA LEU A 168 -14.98 -3.84 10.37
C LEU A 168 -15.51 -2.41 10.48
N ASN A 169 -16.54 -2.03 9.71
CA ASN A 169 -17.21 -0.73 9.84
C ASN A 169 -17.61 -0.47 11.29
N TYR A 170 -18.28 -1.41 11.95
CA TYR A 170 -18.75 -1.24 13.33
C TYR A 170 -17.60 -1.12 14.33
N ARG A 171 -16.56 -1.93 14.16
CA ARG A 171 -15.37 -1.89 15.02
C ARG A 171 -14.67 -0.54 14.90
N GLN A 172 -14.56 -0.02 13.69
CA GLN A 172 -13.87 1.22 13.39
C GLN A 172 -14.65 2.44 13.86
N ALA A 173 -15.97 2.46 13.67
CA ALA A 173 -16.83 3.47 14.26
C ALA A 173 -16.70 3.52 15.79
N LYS A 174 -16.70 2.35 16.46
CA LYS A 174 -16.49 2.24 17.92
C LYS A 174 -15.09 2.68 18.36
N ARG A 175 -14.08 2.58 17.48
CA ARG A 175 -12.70 3.05 17.73
C ARG A 175 -12.58 4.58 17.63
N GLY A 176 -13.62 5.27 17.15
CA GLY A 176 -13.62 6.73 16.99
C GLY A 176 -13.32 7.21 15.58
N ILE A 177 -13.40 6.34 14.57
CA ILE A 177 -13.39 6.76 13.15
C ILE A 177 -14.78 7.28 12.79
N HIS A 178 -14.85 8.45 12.16
CA HIS A 178 -16.11 9.05 11.76
C HIS A 178 -16.59 8.46 10.42
N ILE A 179 -17.52 7.52 10.47
CA ILE A 179 -18.06 6.90 9.25
C ILE A 179 -19.38 7.58 8.90
N GLU A 180 -19.46 8.11 7.69
CA GLU A 180 -20.66 8.73 7.14
C GLU A 180 -21.08 8.00 5.86
N ARG A 181 -22.33 7.53 5.81
CA ARG A 181 -22.85 6.76 4.69
C ARG A 181 -24.15 7.34 4.18
N ILE A 182 -24.18 7.62 2.88
CA ILE A 182 -25.37 8.02 2.13
C ILE A 182 -25.76 6.88 1.21
N PHE A 183 -26.95 6.32 1.39
CA PHE A 183 -27.51 5.33 0.48
C PHE A 183 -28.27 6.02 -0.67
N ILE A 184 -27.91 5.71 -1.90
CA ILE A 184 -28.60 6.19 -3.10
C ILE A 184 -29.61 5.15 -3.53
N LEU A 185 -30.90 5.47 -3.40
CA LEU A 185 -32.02 4.56 -3.63
C LEU A 185 -32.75 4.91 -4.93
N ASN A 186 -33.16 3.90 -5.70
CA ASN A 186 -33.96 4.14 -6.90
C ASN A 186 -35.46 4.23 -6.59
N THR A 187 -35.92 3.48 -5.58
CA THR A 187 -37.35 3.35 -5.25
C THR A 187 -37.60 3.27 -3.76
N LYS A 188 -38.83 3.55 -3.32
CA LYS A 188 -39.27 3.35 -1.93
C LYS A 188 -39.22 1.88 -1.49
N ASP A 189 -39.31 0.95 -2.43
CA ASP A 189 -39.17 -0.48 -2.14
C ASP A 189 -37.73 -0.81 -1.73
N GLU A 190 -36.72 -0.21 -2.39
CA GLU A 190 -35.32 -0.35 -1.97
C GLU A 190 -35.08 0.22 -0.57
N LEU A 191 -35.73 1.33 -0.21
CA LEU A 191 -35.68 1.86 1.16
C LEU A 191 -36.17 0.81 2.17
N SER A 192 -37.31 0.16 1.88
CA SER A 192 -37.87 -0.87 2.76
C SER A 192 -36.95 -2.09 2.89
N GLU A 193 -36.27 -2.48 1.80
CA GLU A 193 -35.30 -3.59 1.80
C GLU A 193 -34.08 -3.31 2.69
N ILE A 194 -33.54 -2.09 2.63
CA ILE A 194 -32.27 -1.70 3.28
C ILE A 194 -32.46 -1.05 4.66
N LYS A 195 -33.69 -0.67 5.05
CA LYS A 195 -33.99 0.04 6.31
C LYS A 195 -33.39 -0.63 7.55
N GLU A 196 -33.47 -1.96 7.63
CA GLU A 196 -32.89 -2.75 8.72
C GLU A 196 -31.35 -2.60 8.78
N ILE A 197 -30.68 -2.65 7.63
CA ILE A 197 -29.22 -2.49 7.53
C ILE A 197 -28.82 -1.05 7.89
N MET A 198 -29.58 -0.07 7.44
CA MET A 198 -29.34 1.34 7.80
C MET A 198 -29.49 1.57 9.31
N ALA A 199 -30.52 0.97 9.93
CA ALA A 199 -30.75 1.06 11.37
C ALA A 199 -29.61 0.39 12.16
N GLU A 200 -29.19 -0.80 11.75
CA GLU A 200 -28.05 -1.51 12.36
C GLU A 200 -26.74 -0.70 12.27
N GLN A 201 -26.47 -0.06 11.12
CA GLN A 201 -25.31 0.81 10.97
C GLN A 201 -25.38 2.01 11.93
N LYS A 202 -26.55 2.65 12.02
CA LYS A 202 -26.78 3.77 12.94
C LYS A 202 -26.58 3.38 14.40
N GLU A 203 -27.10 2.22 14.82
CA GLU A 203 -26.90 1.68 16.17
C GLU A 203 -25.42 1.39 16.49
N ASN A 204 -24.58 1.22 15.47
CA ASN A 204 -23.15 1.04 15.60
C ASN A 204 -22.33 2.32 15.34
N ASN A 205 -22.92 3.50 15.63
CA ASN A 205 -22.27 4.81 15.56
C ASN A 205 -21.82 5.23 14.15
N ILE A 206 -22.49 4.75 13.11
CA ILE A 206 -22.30 5.25 11.74
C ILE A 206 -23.37 6.31 11.46
N ASP A 207 -22.97 7.44 10.90
CA ASP A 207 -23.92 8.46 10.45
C ASP A 207 -24.55 8.02 9.13
N VAL A 208 -25.81 7.61 9.19
CA VAL A 208 -26.53 7.05 8.04
C VAL A 208 -27.60 8.03 7.55
N SER A 209 -27.60 8.23 6.24
CA SER A 209 -28.62 8.98 5.49
C SER A 209 -28.96 8.27 4.18
N TYR A 210 -30.02 8.70 3.53
CA TYR A 210 -30.40 8.21 2.21
C TYR A 210 -30.93 9.34 1.33
N ALA A 211 -30.87 9.15 0.03
CA ALA A 211 -31.48 10.03 -0.95
C ALA A 211 -32.04 9.19 -2.10
N PHE A 212 -33.13 9.63 -2.70
CA PHE A 212 -33.60 9.02 -3.93
C PHE A 212 -32.80 9.58 -5.10
N ARG A 213 -32.40 8.69 -6.01
CA ARG A 213 -31.59 9.05 -7.16
C ARG A 213 -32.24 10.16 -8.00
N GLY A 214 -33.55 10.10 -8.22
CA GLY A 214 -34.28 11.12 -8.98
C GLY A 214 -34.17 12.53 -8.40
N ASP A 215 -33.92 12.64 -7.09
CA ASP A 215 -33.69 13.94 -6.43
C ASP A 215 -32.25 14.46 -6.65
N LEU A 216 -31.34 13.58 -7.10
CA LEU A 216 -29.90 13.80 -7.23
C LEU A 216 -29.39 13.77 -8.68
N ASP A 217 -30.28 13.72 -9.69
CA ASP A 217 -29.96 13.34 -11.08
C ASP A 217 -28.84 14.14 -11.78
N LYS A 218 -28.39 15.27 -11.21
CA LYS A 218 -27.25 16.07 -11.73
C LYS A 218 -26.05 16.15 -10.79
N MET A 219 -26.09 15.50 -9.64
CA MET A 219 -25.12 15.65 -8.56
C MET A 219 -24.24 14.43 -8.33
N LEU A 220 -24.64 13.25 -8.81
CA LEU A 220 -23.85 12.03 -8.66
C LEU A 220 -22.71 12.00 -9.69
N PRO A 221 -21.44 12.17 -9.27
CA PRO A 221 -20.31 12.09 -10.20
C PRO A 221 -20.05 10.66 -10.66
N TYR A 222 -20.43 9.68 -9.83
CA TYR A 222 -20.19 8.25 -10.02
C TYR A 222 -21.33 7.42 -9.45
N ALA A 223 -21.37 6.14 -9.80
CA ALA A 223 -22.36 5.19 -9.29
C ALA A 223 -22.23 4.99 -7.76
N SER A 224 -20.99 4.91 -7.26
CA SER A 224 -20.67 4.98 -5.84
C SER A 224 -19.22 5.42 -5.63
N PHE A 225 -18.93 5.97 -4.45
CA PHE A 225 -17.56 6.26 -4.05
C PHE A 225 -17.39 6.22 -2.54
N ALA A 226 -16.17 5.93 -2.10
CA ALA A 226 -15.73 6.01 -0.72
C ALA A 226 -14.42 6.80 -0.65
N ILE A 227 -14.30 7.74 0.28
CA ILE A 227 -13.12 8.59 0.41
C ILE A 227 -12.69 8.75 1.87
N SER A 228 -11.39 9.00 2.05
CA SER A 228 -10.83 9.67 3.22
C SER A 228 -9.94 10.81 2.73
N VAL A 229 -10.24 12.02 3.20
CA VAL A 229 -9.45 13.21 2.86
C VAL A 229 -8.10 13.15 3.59
N GLU A 230 -8.11 12.63 4.82
CA GLU A 230 -6.92 12.53 5.68
C GLU A 230 -5.89 11.54 5.14
N GLN A 231 -6.35 10.43 4.54
CA GLN A 231 -5.48 9.45 3.88
C GLN A 231 -5.25 9.77 2.41
N THR A 232 -5.82 10.85 1.88
CA THR A 232 -5.73 11.21 0.47
C THR A 232 -6.01 10.00 -0.43
N THR A 233 -7.14 9.32 -0.19
CA THR A 233 -7.50 8.11 -0.93
C THR A 233 -8.97 8.09 -1.28
N GLY A 234 -9.27 7.76 -2.53
CA GLY A 234 -10.61 7.53 -3.04
C GLY A 234 -10.78 6.17 -3.71
N ILE A 235 -11.95 5.59 -3.54
CA ILE A 235 -12.41 4.34 -4.16
C ILE A 235 -13.66 4.68 -4.95
N ILE A 236 -13.59 4.56 -6.27
CA ILE A 236 -14.64 5.04 -7.18
C ILE A 236 -15.19 3.86 -7.98
N SER A 237 -16.50 3.64 -7.88
CA SER A 237 -17.22 2.75 -8.77
C SER A 237 -17.93 3.54 -9.87
N HIS A 238 -17.58 3.26 -11.12
CA HIS A 238 -18.14 3.94 -12.28
C HIS A 238 -19.48 3.36 -12.73
N ARG A 239 -19.84 2.14 -12.29
CA ARG A 239 -21.05 1.44 -12.74
C ARG A 239 -21.80 0.81 -11.58
N GLU A 240 -23.12 0.82 -11.66
CA GLU A 240 -24.00 0.16 -10.68
C GLU A 240 -23.93 -1.35 -10.72
N ASP A 241 -23.84 -1.90 -11.93
CA ASP A 241 -23.84 -3.34 -12.19
C ASP A 241 -22.45 -3.97 -11.98
N SER A 242 -21.40 -3.17 -11.82
CA SER A 242 -20.00 -3.62 -11.80
C SER A 242 -19.28 -3.27 -10.48
N LEU A 243 -19.77 -3.84 -9.39
CA LEU A 243 -19.18 -3.68 -8.05
C LEU A 243 -17.82 -4.36 -7.90
N GLY A 244 -17.43 -5.21 -8.85
CA GLY A 244 -16.12 -5.87 -8.90
C GLY A 244 -15.05 -5.07 -9.64
N LYS A 245 -15.27 -3.80 -9.98
CA LYS A 245 -14.24 -2.97 -10.63
C LYS A 245 -14.31 -1.53 -10.15
N VAL A 246 -13.34 -1.14 -9.34
CA VAL A 246 -13.20 0.22 -8.79
C VAL A 246 -11.92 0.87 -9.28
N THR A 247 -11.93 2.19 -9.36
CA THR A 247 -10.70 2.98 -9.50
C THR A 247 -10.24 3.39 -8.11
N ILE A 248 -8.99 3.12 -7.80
CA ILE A 248 -8.31 3.63 -6.61
C ILE A 248 -7.53 4.88 -7.05
N THR A 249 -7.73 5.98 -6.33
CA THR A 249 -7.06 7.25 -6.61
C THR A 249 -6.39 7.82 -5.36
N SER A 250 -5.22 8.39 -5.54
CA SER A 250 -4.52 9.21 -4.53
C SER A 250 -4.37 10.67 -5.00
N ASN A 251 -5.25 11.12 -5.90
CA ASN A 251 -5.22 12.48 -6.45
C ASN A 251 -6.04 13.43 -5.57
N ASP A 252 -5.35 14.36 -4.90
CA ASP A 252 -5.91 15.35 -3.98
C ASP A 252 -7.04 16.19 -4.61
N GLU A 253 -6.92 16.56 -5.89
CA GLU A 253 -7.92 17.36 -6.59
C GLU A 253 -9.24 16.58 -6.74
N ILE A 254 -9.13 15.32 -7.15
CA ILE A 254 -10.29 14.41 -7.29
C ILE A 254 -10.92 14.16 -5.92
N ILE A 255 -10.10 13.92 -4.89
CA ILE A 255 -10.59 13.65 -3.53
C ILE A 255 -11.30 14.88 -2.95
N THR A 256 -10.78 16.08 -3.20
CA THR A 256 -11.38 17.34 -2.77
C THR A 256 -12.71 17.61 -3.47
N ASP A 257 -12.79 17.36 -4.79
CA ASP A 257 -14.05 17.46 -5.54
C ASP A 257 -15.08 16.45 -4.98
N LEU A 258 -14.68 15.19 -4.80
CA LEU A 258 -15.54 14.15 -4.21
C LEU A 258 -16.03 14.49 -2.80
N ALA A 259 -15.18 15.09 -1.96
CA ALA A 259 -15.56 15.54 -0.63
C ALA A 259 -16.62 16.66 -0.70
N THR A 260 -16.47 17.59 -1.63
CA THR A 260 -17.45 18.65 -1.88
C THR A 260 -18.77 18.06 -2.37
N LYS A 261 -18.72 17.13 -3.32
CA LYS A 261 -19.91 16.41 -3.83
C LYS A 261 -20.61 15.61 -2.73
N PHE A 262 -19.85 14.97 -1.86
CA PHE A 262 -20.41 14.25 -0.71
C PHE A 262 -21.24 15.20 0.17
N ASP A 263 -20.68 16.36 0.51
CA ASP A 263 -21.37 17.33 1.37
C ASP A 263 -22.62 17.92 0.69
N ASP A 264 -22.58 18.14 -0.62
CA ASP A 264 -23.75 18.58 -1.41
C ASP A 264 -24.86 17.51 -1.43
N ILE A 265 -24.51 16.24 -1.68
CA ILE A 265 -25.46 15.12 -1.64
C ILE A 265 -26.03 14.98 -0.22
N LYS A 266 -25.19 15.11 0.82
CA LYS A 266 -25.60 15.01 2.22
C LYS A 266 -26.66 16.05 2.58
N ARG A 267 -26.56 17.29 2.07
CA ARG A 267 -27.56 18.34 2.30
C ARG A 267 -28.94 18.00 1.74
N GLN A 268 -29.02 17.20 0.69
CA GLN A 268 -30.27 16.75 0.08
C GLN A 268 -30.72 15.38 0.60
N SER A 269 -29.87 14.70 1.38
CA SER A 269 -30.18 13.42 1.97
C SER A 269 -31.08 13.55 3.20
N ILE A 270 -31.88 12.52 3.44
CA ILE A 270 -32.74 12.37 4.60
C ILE A 270 -31.94 11.56 5.64
N LYS A 271 -31.74 12.13 6.84
CA LYS A 271 -31.06 11.44 7.94
C LYS A 271 -31.96 10.33 8.48
N LEU A 272 -31.41 9.13 8.69
CA LEU A 272 -32.21 8.03 9.21
C LEU A 272 -32.78 8.35 10.60
N GLY A 273 -34.10 8.30 10.75
CA GLY A 273 -34.82 8.58 11.99
C GLY A 273 -35.24 10.04 12.19
N SER A 274 -35.01 10.93 11.22
CA SER A 274 -35.69 12.25 11.18
C SER A 274 -37.11 12.18 10.60
N GLU A 275 -37.59 10.99 10.26
CA GLU A 275 -38.90 10.71 9.62
C GLU A 275 -40.12 10.97 10.52
N ILE A 276 -39.96 11.48 11.76
CA ILE A 276 -41.07 11.65 12.72
C ILE A 276 -41.96 12.89 12.41
N TYR A 277 -41.65 13.72 11.40
CA TYR A 277 -42.42 14.96 11.16
C TYR A 277 -43.00 15.18 9.77
N GLN A 278 -43.05 14.17 8.89
CA GLN A 278 -43.73 14.32 7.60
C GLN A 278 -44.52 13.08 7.19
N ALA A 279 -45.62 12.82 7.91
CA ALA A 279 -46.85 12.20 7.41
C ALA A 279 -47.97 12.37 8.44
#